data_AF-A0A7X0NKS3-F1
#
_entry.id   AF-A0A7X0NKS3-F1
#
_cell.length_a   1.000
_cell.length_b   1.000
_cell.length_c   1.000
_cell.angle_alpha   90.00
_cell.angle_beta   90.00
_cell.angle_gamma   90.00
#
_symmetry.space_group_name_H-M   'P 1'
#
loop_
_entity.id
_entity.type
_entity.pdbx_description
1 polymer ?
#
loop_
_entity_poly.entity_id
_entity_poly.type
_entity_poly.pdbx_seq_one_letter_code
_entity_poly.pdbx_strand_id
1 'polypeptide(L)'
;MKFFKSAAITAVLVLITSVLMAPTQAQAHGVSMFPGSRTFLCWQDGLRDNGQILPYNPACAAAVNQSGATPLYNWFAVLRSDGAGRTTGFIPDGQICSGGTGGPYDFSAYNAVRSDWPLTHLTSGANIQMRHSNWAEHPGSFNYYVTKNGWNPNGPLKWSDLEPFGSVTNPPKSGGAGGLNYYYWNAQLPSGKSGRHIIFTHWIRSDSNENFYSCSDVTFDGGNGEVTGVGPGGSTPGPSPTITPTDPPPPGGCTATWKATNTGWAGHFQGEVTVKNTSTSSINGWTVKWTYNNGEGFDGSPWNGVLTTQAPNVTVKNASYNGQLAPNASTAFGFNATGSVPATAPTLTCTSP
;
A
#
# COMPACT_ATOMS: atom_id res chain seq x y z
N MET A 1 50.09 18.83 -77.35
CA MET A 1 50.80 19.45 -76.21
C MET A 1 49.75 20.13 -75.35
N LYS A 2 49.25 19.53 -74.26
CA LYS A 2 49.78 19.43 -72.88
C LYS A 2 49.61 20.72 -72.02
N PHE A 3 48.69 20.59 -71.04
CA PHE A 3 48.50 21.31 -69.74
C PHE A 3 47.96 22.75 -69.78
N PHE A 4 47.01 23.20 -68.94
CA PHE A 4 46.93 23.08 -67.47
C PHE A 4 45.50 23.05 -66.86
N LYS A 5 45.42 22.24 -65.78
CA LYS A 5 44.54 22.15 -64.60
C LYS A 5 43.44 23.20 -64.33
N SER A 6 42.26 22.72 -63.92
CA SER A 6 41.50 23.25 -62.77
C SER A 6 40.69 22.14 -62.11
N ALA A 7 40.70 22.14 -60.79
CA ALA A 7 40.13 21.13 -59.91
C ALA A 7 38.89 21.65 -59.18
N ALA A 8 38.03 20.71 -58.78
CA ALA A 8 37.05 20.76 -57.70
C ALA A 8 35.79 21.65 -57.96
N ILE A 9 34.59 21.38 -57.46
CA ILE A 9 34.15 20.72 -56.22
C ILE A 9 32.79 20.03 -56.47
N THR A 10 32.63 18.80 -55.99
CA THR A 10 31.37 18.08 -55.85
C THR A 10 30.62 18.60 -54.62
N ALA A 11 29.39 19.09 -54.76
CA ALA A 11 28.52 19.40 -53.62
C ALA A 11 27.30 18.47 -53.64
N VAL A 12 27.39 17.38 -52.87
CA VAL A 12 26.23 16.56 -52.48
C VAL A 12 25.73 17.15 -51.16
N LEU A 13 24.52 17.71 -51.18
CA LEU A 13 23.86 18.24 -50.00
C LEU A 13 23.27 17.06 -49.20
N VAL A 14 23.98 16.61 -48.16
CA VAL A 14 23.41 15.68 -47.17
C VAL A 14 22.77 16.51 -46.06
N LEU A 15 21.45 16.61 -46.08
CA LEU A 15 20.66 17.13 -44.96
C LEU A 15 20.68 16.09 -43.83
N ILE A 16 21.58 16.28 -42.87
CA ILE A 16 21.52 15.57 -41.59
C ILE A 16 20.55 16.35 -40.70
N THR A 17 19.28 15.93 -40.66
CA THR A 17 18.36 16.34 -39.60
C THR A 17 18.79 15.66 -38.30
N SER A 18 19.59 16.36 -37.51
CA SER A 18 19.83 16.02 -36.11
C SER A 18 18.53 16.19 -35.32
N VAL A 19 17.83 15.07 -35.09
CA VAL A 19 16.77 15.02 -34.07
C VAL A 19 17.44 15.24 -32.73
N LEU A 20 17.29 16.44 -32.16
CA LEU A 20 17.57 16.71 -30.75
C LEU A 20 16.64 15.83 -29.92
N MET A 21 17.09 14.63 -29.55
CA MET A 21 16.50 13.90 -28.44
C MET A 21 16.80 14.71 -27.18
N ALA A 22 15.86 15.58 -26.79
CA ALA A 22 15.89 16.10 -25.43
C ALA A 22 15.90 14.89 -24.48
N PRO A 23 16.78 14.84 -23.48
CA PRO A 23 16.75 13.76 -22.51
C PRO A 23 15.35 13.74 -21.89
N THR A 24 14.62 12.65 -22.06
CA THR A 24 13.40 12.42 -21.28
C THR A 24 13.86 12.41 -19.83
N GLN A 25 13.43 13.39 -19.04
CA GLN A 25 13.69 13.35 -17.60
C GLN A 25 13.19 11.99 -17.12
N ALA A 26 14.10 11.20 -16.54
CA ALA A 26 13.73 9.96 -15.88
C ALA A 26 12.87 10.35 -14.68
N GLN A 27 11.56 10.37 -14.90
CA GLN A 27 10.57 10.61 -13.87
C GLN A 27 10.67 9.47 -12.87
N ALA A 28 10.92 9.82 -11.62
CA ALA A 28 10.65 8.91 -10.52
C ALA A 28 9.14 8.73 -10.38
N HIS A 29 8.72 7.63 -9.76
CA HIS A 29 7.32 7.28 -9.69
C HIS A 29 7.11 6.39 -8.47
N GLY A 30 6.30 6.85 -7.54
CA GLY A 30 5.99 6.13 -6.31
C GLY A 30 5.01 6.91 -5.44
N VAL A 31 4.05 6.17 -4.87
CA VAL A 31 3.20 6.61 -3.77
C VAL A 31 3.06 5.45 -2.77
N SER A 32 2.56 5.73 -1.58
CA SER A 32 2.33 4.71 -0.56
C SER A 32 1.33 3.65 -1.03
N MET A 33 1.72 2.39 -0.89
CA MET A 33 0.92 1.20 -1.14
C MET A 33 0.41 0.58 0.15
N PHE A 34 1.14 0.75 1.26
CA PHE A 34 0.66 0.43 2.61
C PHE A 34 1.25 1.41 3.65
N PRO A 35 0.40 2.09 4.45
CA PRO A 35 -1.04 2.26 4.22
C PRO A 35 -1.28 2.90 2.85
N GLY A 36 -2.29 2.40 2.12
CA GLY A 36 -2.49 2.76 0.72
C GLY A 36 -2.88 4.22 0.52
N SER A 37 -2.27 4.87 -0.46
CA SER A 37 -2.58 6.27 -0.78
C SER A 37 -3.89 6.43 -1.53
N ARG A 38 -4.47 7.64 -1.54
CA ARG A 38 -5.72 7.94 -2.27
C ARG A 38 -5.66 7.51 -3.72
N THR A 39 -4.61 7.89 -4.45
CA THR A 39 -4.47 7.54 -5.87
C THR A 39 -4.31 6.04 -6.07
N PHE A 40 -3.51 5.36 -5.24
CA PHE A 40 -3.32 3.92 -5.33
C PHE A 40 -4.59 3.13 -5.01
N LEU A 41 -5.28 3.43 -3.91
CA LEU A 41 -6.51 2.76 -3.51
C LEU A 41 -7.66 3.06 -4.48
N CYS A 42 -7.75 4.27 -5.04
CA CYS A 42 -8.75 4.57 -6.07
C CYS A 42 -8.44 3.89 -7.41
N TRP A 43 -7.17 3.74 -7.78
CA TRP A 43 -6.78 2.94 -8.94
C TRP A 43 -7.18 1.48 -8.74
N GLN A 44 -6.89 0.90 -7.57
CA GLN A 44 -7.31 -0.44 -7.18
C GLN A 44 -8.83 -0.63 -7.22
N ASP A 45 -9.57 0.32 -6.66
CA ASP A 45 -11.04 0.31 -6.64
C ASP A 45 -11.65 0.38 -8.04
N GLY A 46 -11.06 1.20 -8.91
CA GLY A 46 -11.58 1.49 -10.23
C GLY A 46 -11.11 0.57 -11.35
N LEU A 47 -9.93 -0.04 -11.24
CA LEU A 47 -9.37 -0.84 -12.33
C LEU A 47 -10.27 -2.06 -12.61
N ARG A 48 -10.52 -2.29 -13.89
CA ARG A 48 -11.26 -3.44 -14.43
C ARG A 48 -10.33 -4.28 -15.29
N ASP A 49 -10.71 -5.54 -15.54
CA ASP A 49 -9.94 -6.48 -16.36
C ASP A 49 -9.71 -5.97 -17.79
N ASN A 50 -10.62 -5.14 -18.31
CA ASN A 50 -10.49 -4.50 -19.62
C ASN A 50 -9.60 -3.22 -19.59
N GLY A 51 -8.96 -2.92 -18.47
CA GLY A 51 -8.11 -1.74 -18.28
C GLY A 51 -8.86 -0.44 -18.02
N GLN A 52 -10.19 -0.45 -17.96
CA GLN A 52 -10.98 0.75 -17.67
C GLN A 52 -10.89 1.13 -16.19
N ILE A 53 -10.90 2.43 -15.91
CA ILE A 53 -11.04 2.98 -14.56
C ILE A 53 -12.49 3.38 -14.33
N LEU A 54 -13.19 2.62 -13.48
CA LEU A 54 -14.59 2.83 -13.11
C LEU A 54 -14.77 2.66 -11.59
N PRO A 55 -14.38 3.61 -10.72
CA PRO A 55 -14.41 3.42 -9.28
C PRO A 55 -15.80 3.06 -8.73
N TYR A 56 -15.84 2.15 -7.75
CA TYR A 56 -17.03 1.89 -6.93
C TYR A 56 -17.16 2.91 -5.79
N ASN A 57 -16.04 3.31 -5.20
CA ASN A 57 -15.98 4.24 -4.08
C ASN A 57 -16.47 5.65 -4.52
N PRO A 58 -17.39 6.28 -3.77
CA PRO A 58 -17.94 7.57 -4.18
C PRO A 58 -16.92 8.72 -4.21
N ALA A 59 -15.91 8.73 -3.33
CA ALA A 59 -14.84 9.72 -3.36
C ALA A 59 -13.93 9.52 -4.58
N CYS A 60 -13.56 8.27 -4.87
CA CYS A 60 -12.77 7.93 -6.06
C CYS A 60 -13.54 8.23 -7.36
N ALA A 61 -14.83 7.92 -7.42
CA ALA A 61 -15.68 8.23 -8.56
C ALA A 61 -15.81 9.75 -8.77
N ALA A 62 -15.99 10.51 -7.68
CA ALA A 62 -15.99 11.97 -7.75
C ALA A 62 -14.64 12.52 -8.23
N ALA A 63 -13.52 11.92 -7.79
CA ALA A 63 -12.19 12.32 -8.23
C ALA A 63 -11.99 12.11 -9.73
N VAL A 64 -12.41 10.95 -10.25
CA VAL A 64 -12.37 10.65 -11.69
C VAL A 64 -13.29 11.57 -12.48
N ASN A 65 -14.47 11.91 -11.96
CA ASN A 65 -15.39 12.85 -12.62
C ASN A 65 -14.80 14.28 -12.71
N GLN A 66 -13.99 14.69 -11.73
CA GLN A 66 -13.40 16.02 -11.70
C GLN A 66 -12.10 16.11 -12.53
N SER A 67 -11.15 15.19 -12.31
CA SER A 67 -9.80 15.26 -12.88
C SER A 67 -9.53 14.24 -14.01
N GLY A 68 -10.56 13.48 -14.40
CA GLY A 68 -10.45 12.41 -15.39
C GLY A 68 -9.81 11.13 -14.84
N ALA A 69 -9.67 10.12 -15.69
CA ALA A 69 -9.07 8.83 -15.32
C ALA A 69 -7.52 8.82 -15.40
N THR A 70 -6.92 9.76 -16.13
CA THR A 70 -5.47 9.86 -16.33
C THR A 70 -4.66 9.82 -15.04
N PRO A 71 -5.05 10.54 -13.96
CA PRO A 71 -4.38 10.43 -12.66
C PRO A 71 -4.31 8.99 -12.12
N LEU A 72 -5.32 8.15 -12.36
CA LEU A 72 -5.32 6.76 -11.88
C LEU A 72 -4.52 5.83 -12.78
N TYR A 73 -4.39 6.10 -14.08
CA TYR A 73 -3.41 5.40 -14.91
C TYR A 73 -1.96 5.74 -14.52
N ASN A 74 -1.76 6.88 -13.87
CA ASN A 74 -0.47 7.38 -13.41
C ASN A 74 -0.48 7.57 -11.88
N TRP A 75 -1.11 6.64 -11.15
CA TRP A 75 -1.37 6.76 -9.71
C TRP A 75 -0.11 7.00 -8.86
N PHE A 76 1.06 6.62 -9.40
CA PHE A 76 2.39 6.77 -8.83
C PHE A 76 3.07 8.13 -9.14
N ALA A 77 2.44 9.02 -9.91
CA ALA A 77 3.08 10.22 -10.48
C ALA A 77 2.67 11.54 -9.81
N VAL A 78 2.30 11.50 -8.52
CA VAL A 78 1.98 12.71 -7.74
C VAL A 78 3.27 13.44 -7.38
N LEU A 79 3.79 14.22 -8.32
CA LEU A 79 5.18 14.72 -8.28
C LEU A 79 5.32 16.21 -8.56
N ARG A 80 6.45 16.76 -8.09
CA ARG A 80 6.97 18.08 -8.45
C ARG A 80 8.44 17.96 -8.82
N SER A 81 8.78 18.17 -10.09
CA SER A 81 10.18 18.09 -10.58
C SER A 81 11.08 19.19 -9.99
N ASP A 82 10.48 20.27 -9.50
CA ASP A 82 11.16 21.38 -8.86
C ASP A 82 11.08 21.31 -7.32
N GLY A 83 10.54 20.27 -6.70
CA GLY A 83 10.24 20.29 -5.26
C GLY A 83 11.44 20.62 -4.35
N ALA A 84 12.62 20.06 -4.61
CA ALA A 84 13.87 20.26 -3.86
C ALA A 84 13.72 20.14 -2.32
N GLY A 85 12.83 19.25 -1.87
CA GLY A 85 12.51 19.03 -0.45
C GLY A 85 11.64 20.12 0.20
N ARG A 86 11.18 21.10 -0.57
CA ARG A 86 10.35 22.21 -0.08
C ARG A 86 8.94 21.74 0.30
N THR A 87 8.38 22.33 1.35
CA THR A 87 7.05 21.99 1.88
C THR A 87 6.21 23.25 2.06
N THR A 88 6.18 23.83 3.26
CA THR A 88 5.44 25.04 3.60
C THR A 88 5.93 26.23 2.77
N GLY A 89 4.99 27.01 2.24
CA GLY A 89 5.28 28.14 1.35
C GLY A 89 5.56 27.75 -0.11
N PHE A 90 5.70 26.45 -0.40
CA PHE A 90 5.84 25.93 -1.76
C PHE A 90 4.57 25.21 -2.21
N ILE A 91 4.13 24.20 -1.45
CA ILE A 91 2.82 23.57 -1.66
C ILE A 91 1.79 24.29 -0.77
N PRO A 92 0.73 24.88 -1.33
CA PRO A 92 -0.30 25.54 -0.52
C PRO A 92 -1.03 24.56 0.40
N ASP A 93 -1.52 25.06 1.53
CA ASP A 93 -2.51 24.35 2.35
C ASP A 93 -3.72 23.94 1.50
N GLY A 94 -4.26 22.75 1.76
CA GLY A 94 -5.32 22.15 0.96
C GLY A 94 -4.86 21.55 -0.37
N GLN A 95 -3.56 21.58 -0.70
CA GLN A 95 -3.02 21.00 -1.95
C GLN A 95 -1.94 19.93 -1.71
N ILE A 96 -1.77 19.50 -0.47
CA ILE A 96 -0.69 18.56 -0.07
C ILE A 96 -0.86 17.21 -0.79
N CYS A 97 -2.09 16.71 -0.92
CA CYS A 97 -2.36 15.38 -1.49
C CYS A 97 -2.26 15.33 -3.02
N SER A 98 -2.26 16.48 -3.70
CA SER A 98 -1.97 16.58 -5.14
C SER A 98 -0.53 16.96 -5.44
N GLY A 99 0.29 17.25 -4.42
CA GLY A 99 1.62 17.83 -4.61
C GLY A 99 1.58 19.27 -5.15
N GLY A 100 0.52 20.04 -4.88
CA GLY A 100 0.36 21.41 -5.39
C GLY A 100 -0.01 21.49 -6.87
N THR A 101 0.26 22.64 -7.48
CA THR A 101 0.08 22.88 -8.92
C THR A 101 1.39 22.64 -9.68
N GLY A 102 1.27 22.29 -10.97
CA GLY A 102 2.40 22.16 -11.90
C GLY A 102 3.10 20.78 -11.92
N GLY A 103 2.48 19.75 -11.35
CA GLY A 103 2.81 18.37 -11.68
C GLY A 103 2.37 18.02 -13.11
N PRO A 104 2.80 16.86 -13.65
CA PRO A 104 2.50 16.44 -15.02
C PRO A 104 1.04 16.07 -15.27
N TYR A 105 0.27 15.78 -14.21
CA TYR A 105 -1.14 15.41 -14.28
C TYR A 105 -1.95 16.20 -13.26
N ASP A 106 -3.26 16.33 -13.51
CA ASP A 106 -4.17 16.99 -12.57
C ASP A 106 -4.58 16.03 -11.44
N PHE A 107 -3.92 16.13 -10.29
CA PHE A 107 -4.33 15.43 -9.08
C PHE A 107 -5.21 16.29 -8.15
N SER A 108 -5.74 17.43 -8.61
CA SER A 108 -6.44 18.39 -7.74
C SER A 108 -7.64 17.78 -7.01
N ALA A 109 -8.38 16.85 -7.64
CA ALA A 109 -9.52 16.20 -7.03
C ALA A 109 -9.16 15.31 -5.82
N TYR A 110 -7.92 14.85 -5.71
CA TYR A 110 -7.46 14.05 -4.57
C TYR A 110 -7.21 14.89 -3.31
N ASN A 111 -7.35 16.21 -3.38
CA ASN A 111 -7.41 17.09 -2.21
C ASN A 111 -8.81 17.20 -1.59
N ALA A 112 -9.85 16.64 -2.22
CA ALA A 112 -11.23 16.85 -1.79
C ALA A 112 -11.43 16.45 -0.32
N VAL A 113 -12.12 17.34 0.41
CA VAL A 113 -12.48 17.15 1.82
C VAL A 113 -13.70 16.25 1.87
N ARG A 114 -13.45 14.96 2.13
CA ARG A 114 -14.48 13.93 2.15
C ARG A 114 -14.19 12.89 3.24
N SER A 115 -15.26 12.33 3.81
CA SER A 115 -15.19 11.29 4.83
C SER A 115 -15.35 9.87 4.25
N ASP A 116 -15.45 9.71 2.94
CA ASP A 116 -15.73 8.43 2.26
C ASP A 116 -14.60 7.99 1.32
N TRP A 117 -13.40 8.57 1.46
CA TRP A 117 -12.18 8.00 0.87
C TRP A 117 -11.93 6.57 1.37
N PRO A 118 -11.33 5.68 0.55
CA PRO A 118 -10.82 4.39 1.00
C PRO A 118 -9.93 4.53 2.24
N LEU A 119 -10.06 3.62 3.19
CA LEU A 119 -9.54 3.81 4.55
C LEU A 119 -8.75 2.58 5.00
N THR A 120 -7.52 2.79 5.49
CA THR A 120 -6.74 1.71 6.15
C THR A 120 -6.98 1.75 7.66
N HIS A 121 -7.34 0.61 8.25
CA HIS A 121 -7.61 0.45 9.68
C HIS A 121 -6.32 0.08 10.42
N LEU A 122 -5.96 0.83 11.46
CA LEU A 122 -4.66 0.72 12.14
C LEU A 122 -4.82 0.72 13.66
N THR A 123 -3.79 0.22 14.33
CA THR A 123 -3.66 0.23 15.79
C THR A 123 -2.65 1.28 16.21
N SER A 124 -3.07 2.22 17.07
CA SER A 124 -2.20 3.25 17.63
C SER A 124 -1.03 2.62 18.39
N GLY A 125 0.20 3.10 18.16
CA GLY A 125 1.40 2.55 18.80
C GLY A 125 1.96 1.26 18.18
N ALA A 126 1.26 0.65 17.22
CA ALA A 126 1.69 -0.60 16.60
C ALA A 126 2.88 -0.39 15.65
N ASN A 127 3.68 -1.44 15.49
CA ASN A 127 4.67 -1.50 14.43
C ASN A 127 3.99 -1.97 13.14
N ILE A 128 4.24 -1.25 12.05
CA ILE A 128 3.76 -1.61 10.72
C ILE A 128 4.94 -1.67 9.74
N GLN A 129 4.79 -2.44 8.67
CA GLN A 129 5.70 -2.38 7.54
C GLN A 129 5.14 -1.42 6.49
N MET A 130 5.69 -0.21 6.42
CA MET A 130 5.38 0.73 5.35
C MET A 130 5.78 0.13 4.01
N ARG A 131 4.94 0.30 2.99
CA ARG A 131 5.23 -0.08 1.59
C ARG A 131 5.00 1.12 0.68
N HIS A 132 5.97 1.45 -0.15
CA HIS A 132 5.90 2.58 -1.08
C HIS A 132 6.32 2.11 -2.47
N SER A 133 5.50 2.39 -3.49
CA SER A 133 5.77 1.91 -4.84
C SER A 133 7.15 2.36 -5.33
N ASN A 134 7.85 1.44 -5.99
CA ASN A 134 9.10 1.71 -6.68
C ASN A 134 8.94 1.65 -8.21
N TRP A 135 7.78 2.11 -8.72
CA TRP A 135 7.43 2.06 -10.15
C TRP A 135 8.58 2.55 -11.04
N ALA A 136 9.25 3.62 -10.63
CA ALA A 136 10.59 3.94 -11.09
C ALA A 136 11.50 4.15 -9.87
N GLU A 137 12.59 3.39 -9.82
CA GLU A 137 13.49 3.37 -8.66
C GLU A 137 14.45 4.56 -8.66
N HIS A 138 14.55 5.25 -7.53
CA HIS A 138 15.51 6.35 -7.34
C HIS A 138 16.01 6.38 -5.88
N PRO A 139 17.23 6.89 -5.63
CA PRO A 139 17.72 7.09 -4.27
C PRO A 139 17.02 8.29 -3.62
N GLY A 140 16.84 8.25 -2.31
CA GLY A 140 16.22 9.35 -1.59
C GLY A 140 15.77 9.02 -0.18
N SER A 141 15.14 10.00 0.44
CA SER A 141 14.56 9.89 1.78
C SER A 141 13.05 9.95 1.73
N PHE A 142 12.38 9.10 2.49
CA PHE A 142 10.94 9.07 2.69
C PHE A 142 10.65 9.63 4.07
N ASN A 143 10.17 10.87 4.13
CA ASN A 143 9.75 11.51 5.37
C ASN A 143 8.25 11.28 5.56
N TYR A 144 7.84 10.77 6.71
CA TYR A 144 6.44 10.43 6.96
C TYR A 144 5.88 11.12 8.20
N TYR A 145 4.64 11.58 8.01
CA TYR A 145 3.91 12.46 8.91
C TYR A 145 2.52 11.89 9.13
N VAL A 146 1.91 12.25 10.26
CA VAL A 146 0.50 11.96 10.53
C VAL A 146 -0.18 13.24 10.99
N THR A 147 -1.45 13.40 10.67
CA THR A 147 -2.26 14.49 11.26
C THR A 147 -2.25 14.43 12.80
N LYS A 148 -2.17 15.59 13.45
CA LYS A 148 -2.18 15.76 14.91
C LYS A 148 -3.52 15.34 15.51
N ASN A 149 -3.51 15.02 16.81
CA ASN A 149 -4.76 14.85 17.56
C ASN A 149 -5.56 16.16 17.56
N GLY A 150 -6.87 16.07 17.36
CA GLY A 150 -7.74 17.24 17.24
C GLY A 150 -7.74 17.90 15.85
N TRP A 151 -7.04 17.35 14.86
CA TRP A 151 -7.18 17.76 13.46
C TRP A 151 -8.64 17.66 13.01
N ASN A 152 -9.08 18.62 12.18
CA ASN A 152 -10.44 18.68 11.64
C ASN A 152 -10.51 17.92 10.29
N PRO A 153 -11.12 16.71 10.24
CA PRO A 153 -11.25 15.96 8.99
C PRO A 153 -12.24 16.57 8.00
N ASN A 154 -13.03 17.56 8.42
CA ASN A 154 -13.99 18.28 7.58
C ASN A 154 -13.41 19.59 7.01
N GLY A 155 -12.10 19.80 7.13
CA GLY A 155 -11.39 20.93 6.52
C GLY A 155 -10.29 20.48 5.56
N PRO A 156 -9.79 21.38 4.69
CA PRO A 156 -8.62 21.10 3.86
C PRO A 156 -7.41 20.79 4.74
N LEU A 157 -6.62 19.77 4.36
CA LEU A 157 -5.39 19.40 5.05
C LEU A 157 -4.34 20.52 4.94
N LYS A 158 -3.80 20.96 6.08
CA LYS A 158 -2.78 22.01 6.15
C LYS A 158 -1.44 21.45 6.62
N TRP A 159 -0.35 22.14 6.31
CA TRP A 159 0.97 21.77 6.83
C TRP A 159 1.02 21.83 8.36
N SER A 160 0.29 22.79 8.97
CA SER A 160 0.17 22.91 10.42
C SER A 160 -0.50 21.70 11.09
N ASP A 161 -1.27 20.93 10.33
CA ASP A 161 -2.01 19.78 10.84
C ASP A 161 -1.12 18.54 10.98
N LEU A 162 0.04 18.52 10.32
CA LEU A 162 0.94 17.36 10.26
C LEU A 162 1.99 17.41 11.37
N GLU A 163 2.34 16.24 11.89
CA GLU A 163 3.52 16.03 12.74
C GLU A 163 4.35 14.85 12.21
N PRO A 164 5.69 14.97 12.20
CA PRO A 164 6.54 13.88 11.73
C PRO A 164 6.50 12.71 12.71
N PHE A 165 6.53 11.48 12.21
CA PHE A 165 6.73 10.29 13.04
C PHE A 165 7.88 9.39 12.57
N GLY A 166 8.61 9.81 11.54
CA GLY A 166 9.92 9.26 11.21
C GLY A 166 10.35 9.55 9.78
N SER A 167 11.47 8.94 9.41
CA SER A 167 12.05 8.99 8.07
C SER A 167 12.83 7.71 7.79
N VAL A 168 12.98 7.36 6.51
CA VAL A 168 13.93 6.33 6.07
C VAL A 168 14.65 6.79 4.82
N THR A 169 15.94 6.47 4.68
CA THR A 169 16.75 6.78 3.50
C THR A 169 17.17 5.50 2.82
N ASN A 170 16.95 5.40 1.51
CA ASN A 170 17.28 4.23 0.68
C ASN A 170 16.85 2.88 1.31
N PRO A 171 15.56 2.71 1.65
CA PRO A 171 15.05 1.44 2.20
C PRO A 171 15.27 0.27 1.24
N PRO A 172 15.27 -0.97 1.75
CA PRO A 172 15.24 -2.16 0.89
C PRO A 172 13.95 -2.18 0.04
N LYS A 173 13.98 -2.99 -1.02
CA LYS A 173 12.89 -3.11 -2.00
C LYS A 173 12.54 -4.56 -2.30
N SER A 174 11.29 -4.79 -2.70
CA SER A 174 10.83 -6.01 -3.37
C SER A 174 10.94 -5.81 -4.89
N GLY A 175 11.35 -6.86 -5.60
CA GLY A 175 11.43 -6.84 -7.07
C GLY A 175 12.29 -5.71 -7.67
N GLY A 176 12.00 -5.40 -8.95
CA GLY A 176 12.62 -4.32 -9.70
C GLY A 176 11.61 -3.22 -10.08
N ALA A 177 12.06 -2.24 -10.87
CA ALA A 177 11.19 -1.16 -11.35
C ALA A 177 9.96 -1.69 -12.13
N GLY A 178 8.86 -0.96 -12.03
CA GLY A 178 7.58 -1.24 -12.68
C GLY A 178 6.70 -2.25 -11.93
N GLY A 179 5.44 -2.33 -12.37
CA GLY A 179 4.46 -3.23 -11.78
C GLY A 179 4.08 -2.85 -10.35
N LEU A 180 3.98 -3.87 -9.50
CA LEU A 180 3.44 -3.78 -8.15
C LEU A 180 4.53 -4.01 -7.08
N ASN A 181 5.78 -3.73 -7.46
CA ASN A 181 6.93 -3.79 -6.56
C ASN A 181 6.98 -2.56 -5.64
N TYR A 182 7.74 -2.65 -4.54
CA TYR A 182 7.75 -1.62 -3.51
C TYR A 182 9.04 -1.55 -2.69
N TYR A 183 9.39 -0.36 -2.23
CA TYR A 183 10.24 -0.15 -1.06
C TYR A 183 9.50 -0.55 0.21
N TYR A 184 10.22 -1.06 1.21
CA TYR A 184 9.64 -1.41 2.51
C TYR A 184 10.53 -1.05 3.69
N TRP A 185 9.91 -0.67 4.80
CA TRP A 185 10.59 -0.44 6.08
C TRP A 185 9.62 -0.60 7.24
N ASN A 186 10.15 -0.92 8.43
CA ASN A 186 9.34 -0.94 9.64
C ASN A 186 9.21 0.49 10.20
N ALA A 187 8.01 0.87 10.59
CA ALA A 187 7.72 2.12 11.26
C ALA A 187 6.82 1.87 12.47
N GLN A 188 7.11 2.56 13.58
CA GLN A 188 6.23 2.57 14.74
C GLN A 188 5.21 3.70 14.57
N LEU A 189 3.93 3.37 14.57
CA LEU A 189 2.86 4.37 14.56
C LEU A 189 2.87 5.14 15.89
N PRO A 190 2.60 6.46 15.89
CA PRO A 190 2.45 7.21 17.12
C PRO A 190 1.39 6.60 18.04
N SER A 191 1.68 6.58 19.34
CA SER A 191 0.71 6.21 20.36
C SER A 191 -0.28 7.36 20.63
N GLY A 192 -1.43 7.04 21.23
CA GLY A 192 -2.45 8.03 21.57
C GLY A 192 -3.23 8.59 20.38
N LYS A 193 -3.18 7.94 19.21
CA LYS A 193 -4.04 8.26 18.05
C LYS A 193 -5.38 7.55 18.16
N SER A 194 -6.45 8.19 17.69
CA SER A 194 -7.78 7.59 17.67
C SER A 194 -8.63 8.15 16.53
N GLY A 195 -9.42 7.31 15.87
CA GLY A 195 -10.31 7.73 14.79
C GLY A 195 -9.55 8.13 13.53
N ARG A 196 -10.17 8.96 12.68
CA ARG A 196 -9.65 9.29 11.35
C ARG A 196 -8.44 10.21 11.40
N HIS A 197 -7.44 9.86 10.59
CA HIS A 197 -6.22 10.62 10.38
C HIS A 197 -5.76 10.47 8.92
N ILE A 198 -4.86 11.34 8.48
CA ILE A 198 -4.10 11.18 7.23
C ILE A 198 -2.65 10.89 7.58
N ILE A 199 -2.06 9.87 6.96
CA ILE A 199 -0.61 9.66 6.90
C ILE A 199 -0.12 10.26 5.58
N PHE A 200 0.84 11.18 5.68
CA PHE A 200 1.47 11.83 4.54
C PHE A 200 2.91 11.32 4.40
N THR A 201 3.30 10.86 3.22
CA THR A 201 4.68 10.47 2.89
C THR A 201 5.23 11.41 1.81
N HIS A 202 6.38 12.01 2.09
CA HIS A 202 7.13 12.88 1.19
C HIS A 202 8.42 12.18 0.79
N TRP A 203 8.50 11.76 -0.47
CA TRP A 203 9.74 11.20 -1.03
C TRP A 203 10.59 12.31 -1.64
N ILE A 204 11.81 12.43 -1.13
CA ILE A 204 12.81 13.40 -1.55
C ILE A 204 13.96 12.68 -2.20
N ARG A 205 14.06 12.81 -3.53
CA ARG A 205 15.18 12.27 -4.29
C ARG A 205 16.48 12.94 -3.88
N SER A 206 17.56 12.16 -3.87
CA SER A 206 18.90 12.68 -3.62
C SER A 206 19.70 12.96 -4.91
N ASP A 207 19.17 12.55 -6.05
CA ASP A 207 19.79 12.66 -7.38
C ASP A 207 19.07 13.65 -8.31
N SER A 208 18.03 14.33 -7.81
CA SER A 208 17.20 15.30 -8.54
C SER A 208 16.50 16.26 -7.57
N ASN A 209 15.97 17.37 -8.08
CA ASN A 209 15.04 18.23 -7.34
C ASN A 209 13.62 17.64 -7.28
N GLU A 210 13.37 16.50 -7.91
CA GLU A 210 12.04 15.92 -7.97
C GLU A 210 11.59 15.29 -6.64
N ASN A 211 10.34 15.57 -6.25
CA ASN A 211 9.67 15.05 -5.04
C ASN A 211 8.35 14.36 -5.36
N PHE A 212 7.92 13.44 -4.47
CA PHE A 212 6.62 12.77 -4.53
C PHE A 212 5.82 12.97 -3.24
N TYR A 213 4.50 13.07 -3.41
CA TYR A 213 3.57 13.42 -2.35
C TYR A 213 2.49 12.37 -2.27
N SER A 214 2.31 11.77 -1.10
CA SER A 214 1.37 10.66 -0.93
C SER A 214 0.55 10.81 0.34
N CYS A 215 -0.77 10.92 0.19
CA CYS A 215 -1.73 10.93 1.30
C CYS A 215 -2.44 9.58 1.39
N SER A 216 -2.43 8.96 2.56
CA SER A 216 -3.18 7.75 2.90
C SER A 216 -4.19 8.06 4.01
N ASP A 217 -5.48 7.88 3.73
CA ASP A 217 -6.52 8.00 4.75
C ASP A 217 -6.50 6.75 5.65
N VAL A 218 -6.43 6.97 6.95
CA VAL A 218 -6.36 5.90 7.96
C VAL A 218 -7.33 6.14 9.10
N THR A 219 -7.67 5.09 9.84
CA THR A 219 -8.37 5.20 11.11
C THR A 219 -7.65 4.40 12.18
N PHE A 220 -7.49 5.00 13.36
CA PHE A 220 -6.93 4.34 14.53
C PHE A 220 -8.08 3.80 15.39
N ASP A 221 -8.52 2.59 15.08
CA ASP A 221 -9.66 1.90 15.70
C ASP A 221 -9.33 0.48 16.18
N GLY A 222 -8.04 0.10 16.16
CA GLY A 222 -7.59 -1.22 16.57
C GLY A 222 -7.43 -2.21 15.41
N GLY A 223 -7.56 -1.76 14.15
CA GLY A 223 -7.26 -2.57 12.97
C GLY A 223 -5.77 -2.90 12.80
N ASN A 224 -5.49 -3.84 11.90
CA ASN A 224 -4.17 -4.38 11.61
C ASN A 224 -3.80 -4.24 10.13
N GLY A 225 -4.34 -3.23 9.45
CA GLY A 225 -4.06 -2.92 8.06
C GLY A 225 -5.20 -3.27 7.10
N GLU A 226 -6.38 -3.61 7.60
CA GLU A 226 -7.55 -3.86 6.77
C GLU A 226 -7.90 -2.60 5.97
N VAL A 227 -8.37 -2.77 4.73
CA VAL A 227 -8.80 -1.65 3.88
C VAL A 227 -10.31 -1.72 3.69
N THR A 228 -11.00 -0.61 3.93
CA THR A 228 -12.43 -0.45 3.61
C THR A 228 -12.64 0.64 2.56
N GLY A 229 -13.80 0.63 1.92
CA GLY A 229 -14.13 1.60 0.88
C GLY A 229 -13.51 1.28 -0.48
N VAL A 230 -13.07 0.04 -0.72
CA VAL A 230 -12.61 -0.48 -2.03
C VAL A 230 -13.49 -1.66 -2.44
N GLY A 231 -13.89 -1.71 -3.71
CA GLY A 231 -14.70 -2.79 -4.28
C GLY A 231 -16.22 -2.57 -4.18
N PRO A 232 -17.01 -3.47 -4.79
CA PRO A 232 -18.47 -3.39 -4.77
C PRO A 232 -18.99 -3.63 -3.34
N GLY A 233 -19.60 -2.61 -2.74
CA GLY A 233 -20.11 -2.65 -1.36
C GLY A 233 -19.33 -1.83 -0.32
N GLY A 234 -18.50 -0.87 -0.77
CA GLY A 234 -17.53 -0.07 0.01
C GLY A 234 -18.05 0.84 1.13
N SER A 235 -18.94 0.38 2.01
CA SER A 235 -19.26 1.07 3.26
C SER A 235 -19.51 0.04 4.36
N THR A 236 -18.71 0.16 5.43
CA THR A 236 -18.57 -0.72 6.61
C THR A 236 -17.77 -2.01 6.35
N PRO A 237 -16.96 -2.49 7.31
CA PRO A 237 -16.74 -3.92 7.42
C PRO A 237 -18.15 -4.50 7.51
N GLY A 238 -18.62 -5.13 6.43
CA GLY A 238 -19.75 -6.04 6.59
C GLY A 238 -19.42 -6.98 7.75
N PRO A 239 -20.41 -7.57 8.45
CA PRO A 239 -20.09 -8.72 9.26
C PRO A 239 -19.22 -9.60 8.36
N SER A 240 -17.99 -9.87 8.81
CA SER A 240 -17.18 -10.92 8.21
C SER A 240 -18.15 -12.05 7.91
N PRO A 241 -18.12 -12.71 6.74
CA PRO A 241 -18.74 -14.02 6.72
C PRO A 241 -18.07 -14.76 7.87
N THR A 242 -18.79 -14.91 8.98
CA THR A 242 -18.44 -15.85 10.03
C THR A 242 -18.76 -17.15 9.33
N ILE A 243 -17.80 -17.65 8.56
CA ILE A 243 -17.92 -18.97 7.96
C ILE A 243 -17.74 -19.90 9.15
N THR A 244 -18.85 -20.22 9.81
CA THR A 244 -18.91 -21.27 10.82
C THR A 244 -18.34 -22.52 10.18
N PRO A 245 -17.21 -23.05 10.65
CA PRO A 245 -16.70 -24.33 10.17
C PRO A 245 -17.72 -25.41 10.54
N THR A 246 -18.18 -26.18 9.56
CA THR A 246 -19.11 -27.31 9.75
C THR A 246 -18.40 -28.63 10.06
N ASP A 247 -17.19 -28.62 10.64
CA ASP A 247 -16.47 -29.87 10.93
C ASP A 247 -16.06 -30.02 12.42
N PRO A 248 -16.04 -31.26 12.93
CA PRO A 248 -15.84 -31.58 14.34
C PRO A 248 -14.42 -31.24 14.82
N PRO A 249 -14.19 -31.07 16.13
CA PRO A 249 -12.91 -30.60 16.66
C PRO A 249 -11.78 -31.58 16.33
N PRO A 250 -10.67 -31.12 15.72
CA PRO A 250 -9.47 -31.94 15.61
C PRO A 250 -8.91 -32.25 17.00
N PRO A 251 -8.31 -33.42 17.23
CA PRO A 251 -7.62 -33.74 18.47
C PRO A 251 -6.33 -32.90 18.55
N GLY A 252 -6.37 -31.77 19.26
CA GLY A 252 -5.20 -30.87 19.32
C GLY A 252 -5.16 -29.84 20.45
N GLY A 253 -6.11 -29.85 21.39
CA GLY A 253 -6.18 -28.89 22.51
C GLY A 253 -6.50 -27.44 22.10
N CYS A 254 -6.47 -27.13 20.80
CA CYS A 254 -6.85 -25.84 20.23
C CYS A 254 -7.64 -26.01 18.94
N THR A 255 -8.36 -24.97 18.55
CA THR A 255 -8.98 -24.82 17.24
C THR A 255 -8.45 -23.55 16.57
N ALA A 256 -8.53 -23.48 15.24
CA ALA A 256 -8.17 -22.30 14.48
C ALA A 256 -9.26 -21.96 13.47
N THR A 257 -9.63 -20.69 13.39
CA THR A 257 -10.63 -20.18 12.44
C THR A 257 -9.98 -19.13 11.54
N TRP A 258 -10.27 -19.19 10.25
CA TRP A 258 -9.68 -18.33 9.24
C TRP A 258 -10.67 -17.27 8.76
N LYS A 259 -10.15 -16.08 8.51
CA LYS A 259 -10.84 -14.98 7.85
C LYS A 259 -9.88 -14.42 6.79
N ALA A 260 -10.42 -13.96 5.67
CA ALA A 260 -9.66 -13.12 4.76
C ALA A 260 -10.46 -11.91 4.33
N THR A 261 -9.69 -10.87 4.00
CA THR A 261 -10.17 -9.60 3.48
C THR A 261 -9.46 -9.36 2.17
N ASN A 262 -10.22 -9.03 1.13
CA ASN A 262 -9.61 -8.53 -0.10
C ASN A 262 -8.90 -7.21 0.22
N THR A 263 -7.61 -7.12 -0.09
CA THR A 263 -6.82 -5.92 0.23
C THR A 263 -7.12 -4.75 -0.70
N GLY A 264 -7.92 -4.98 -1.75
CA GLY A 264 -8.04 -4.07 -2.88
C GLY A 264 -6.91 -4.24 -3.90
N TRP A 265 -5.83 -4.95 -3.54
CA TRP A 265 -4.71 -5.14 -4.42
C TRP A 265 -4.90 -6.33 -5.34
N ALA A 266 -4.87 -6.10 -6.66
CA ALA A 266 -5.05 -7.13 -7.66
C ALA A 266 -4.04 -8.26 -7.43
N GLY A 267 -4.56 -9.47 -7.20
CA GLY A 267 -3.74 -10.64 -6.91
C GLY A 267 -3.21 -10.71 -5.47
N HIS A 268 -3.79 -9.98 -4.52
CA HIS A 268 -3.41 -10.09 -3.11
C HIS A 268 -4.60 -9.98 -2.14
N PHE A 269 -4.48 -10.63 -1.00
CA PHE A 269 -5.44 -10.55 0.10
C PHE A 269 -4.75 -10.55 1.46
N GLN A 270 -5.50 -10.20 2.50
CA GLN A 270 -5.05 -10.24 3.88
C GLN A 270 -5.78 -11.37 4.57
N GLY A 271 -5.05 -12.27 5.22
CA GLY A 271 -5.60 -13.33 6.05
C GLY A 271 -5.44 -13.03 7.53
N GLU A 272 -6.41 -13.45 8.33
CA GLU A 272 -6.34 -13.49 9.78
C GLU A 272 -6.76 -14.88 10.26
N VAL A 273 -6.03 -15.43 11.23
CA VAL A 273 -6.35 -16.70 11.87
C VAL A 273 -6.46 -16.47 13.37
N THR A 274 -7.63 -16.80 13.92
CA THR A 274 -7.85 -16.85 15.37
C THR A 274 -7.60 -18.25 15.88
N VAL A 275 -6.70 -18.39 16.85
CA VAL A 275 -6.42 -19.62 17.59
C VAL A 275 -7.13 -19.56 18.92
N LYS A 276 -7.89 -20.60 19.27
CA LYS A 276 -8.59 -20.72 20.55
C LYS A 276 -8.16 -21.99 21.28
N ASN A 277 -7.84 -21.87 22.57
CA ASN A 277 -7.66 -23.02 23.44
C ASN A 277 -9.04 -23.61 23.80
N THR A 278 -9.28 -24.86 23.40
CA THR A 278 -10.52 -25.60 23.67
C THR A 278 -10.35 -26.68 24.72
N SER A 279 -9.14 -26.82 25.28
CA SER A 279 -8.86 -27.71 26.39
C SER A 279 -9.27 -27.11 27.74
N THR A 280 -9.28 -27.94 28.78
CA THR A 280 -9.56 -27.54 30.17
C THR A 280 -8.32 -27.03 30.91
N SER A 281 -7.14 -27.11 30.31
CA SER A 281 -5.86 -26.63 30.86
C SER A 281 -5.29 -25.48 30.03
N SER A 282 -4.33 -24.73 30.59
CA SER A 282 -3.59 -23.77 29.76
C SER A 282 -2.70 -24.51 28.77
N ILE A 283 -2.64 -24.02 27.53
CA ILE A 283 -1.64 -24.46 26.55
C ILE A 283 -0.45 -23.49 26.57
N ASN A 284 0.75 -23.94 26.20
CA ASN A 284 1.98 -23.16 26.20
C ASN A 284 2.59 -22.95 24.80
N GLY A 285 1.85 -23.34 23.76
CA GLY A 285 2.20 -23.10 22.37
C GLY A 285 1.08 -23.56 21.46
N TRP A 286 1.12 -23.13 20.21
CA TRP A 286 0.20 -23.59 19.19
C TRP A 286 0.88 -23.64 17.84
N THR A 287 0.45 -24.59 17.01
CA THR A 287 0.87 -24.73 15.62
C THR A 287 -0.38 -24.89 14.77
N VAL A 288 -0.54 -24.01 13.79
CA VAL A 288 -1.63 -24.05 12.81
C VAL A 288 -1.09 -24.51 11.46
N LYS A 289 -1.82 -25.42 10.81
CA LYS A 289 -1.49 -25.91 9.46
C LYS A 289 -2.70 -25.91 8.55
N TRP A 290 -2.49 -25.60 7.28
CA TRP A 290 -3.48 -25.73 6.21
C TRP A 290 -2.79 -25.87 4.86
N THR A 291 -3.57 -26.19 3.83
CA THR A 291 -3.09 -26.29 2.45
C THR A 291 -3.78 -25.26 1.56
N TYR A 292 -3.01 -24.57 0.73
CA TYR A 292 -3.51 -23.74 -0.37
C TYR A 292 -3.60 -24.58 -1.65
N ASN A 293 -4.71 -24.43 -2.38
CA ASN A 293 -5.05 -25.29 -3.52
C ASN A 293 -4.98 -24.56 -4.87
N ASN A 294 -4.97 -23.22 -4.88
CA ASN A 294 -5.06 -22.43 -6.11
C ASN A 294 -3.88 -21.46 -6.29
N GLY A 295 -2.69 -21.86 -5.78
CA GLY A 295 -1.46 -21.08 -5.93
C GLY A 295 -1.37 -19.85 -5.01
N GLU A 296 -2.21 -19.76 -3.98
CA GLU A 296 -2.09 -18.74 -2.95
C GLU A 296 -0.82 -18.96 -2.10
N GLY A 297 -0.23 -17.87 -1.61
CA GLY A 297 1.02 -17.93 -0.84
C GLY A 297 1.22 -16.68 0.02
N PHE A 298 2.11 -16.73 1.00
CA PHE A 298 2.37 -15.57 1.86
C PHE A 298 3.19 -14.51 1.11
N ASP A 299 2.77 -13.25 1.21
CA ASP A 299 3.53 -12.08 0.80
C ASP A 299 4.27 -11.48 2.00
N GLY A 300 5.46 -12.01 2.27
CA GLY A 300 6.27 -11.65 3.44
C GLY A 300 6.02 -12.54 4.66
N SER A 301 6.29 -12.01 5.85
CA SER A 301 6.10 -12.73 7.12
C SER A 301 4.78 -12.37 7.79
N PRO A 302 4.12 -13.31 8.49
CA PRO A 302 2.96 -13.00 9.33
C PRO A 302 3.35 -12.07 10.50
N TRP A 303 2.37 -11.32 11.01
CA TRP A 303 2.45 -10.69 12.33
C TRP A 303 1.79 -11.57 13.38
N ASN A 304 2.27 -11.49 14.62
CA ASN A 304 1.81 -12.32 15.76
C ASN A 304 1.91 -13.84 15.53
N GLY A 305 2.75 -14.28 14.59
CA GLY A 305 3.01 -15.68 14.29
C GLY A 305 4.36 -15.86 13.61
N VAL A 306 4.85 -17.11 13.56
CA VAL A 306 6.11 -17.49 12.91
C VAL A 306 5.82 -18.52 11.83
N LEU A 307 5.99 -18.13 10.57
CA LEU A 307 5.84 -19.02 9.43
C LEU A 307 7.03 -19.98 9.35
N THR A 308 6.79 -21.28 9.49
CA THR A 308 7.84 -22.31 9.44
C THR A 308 7.86 -23.08 8.13
N THR A 309 6.70 -23.19 7.46
CA THR A 309 6.58 -23.82 6.15
C THR A 309 5.66 -22.98 5.27
N GLN A 310 6.08 -22.71 4.04
CA GLN A 310 5.36 -21.92 3.04
C GLN A 310 4.36 -22.77 2.24
N ALA A 311 3.57 -22.09 1.39
CA ALA A 311 2.65 -22.72 0.47
C ALA A 311 3.33 -23.79 -0.44
N PRO A 312 2.62 -24.86 -0.84
CA PRO A 312 1.19 -25.08 -0.61
C PRO A 312 0.85 -25.56 0.80
N ASN A 313 1.80 -26.14 1.56
CA ASN A 313 1.55 -26.69 2.90
C ASN A 313 2.01 -25.73 3.99
N VAL A 314 1.14 -24.81 4.37
CA VAL A 314 1.45 -23.75 5.32
C VAL A 314 1.53 -24.31 6.74
N THR A 315 2.55 -23.88 7.49
CA THR A 315 2.66 -24.10 8.93
C THR A 315 3.06 -22.79 9.63
N VAL A 316 2.23 -22.33 10.57
CA VAL A 316 2.50 -21.14 11.40
C VAL A 316 2.51 -21.55 12.88
N LYS A 317 3.53 -21.12 13.62
CA LYS A 317 3.64 -21.27 15.07
C LYS A 317 3.38 -19.96 15.80
N ASN A 318 3.13 -20.04 17.10
CA ASN A 318 3.05 -18.87 17.96
C ASN A 318 4.32 -18.00 17.93
N ALA A 319 4.14 -16.69 18.07
CA ALA A 319 5.22 -15.80 18.44
C ALA A 319 5.63 -16.04 19.90
N SER A 320 6.79 -15.52 20.31
CA SER A 320 7.36 -15.77 21.65
C SER A 320 6.46 -15.32 22.81
N TYR A 321 5.53 -14.39 22.56
CA TYR A 321 4.70 -13.76 23.59
C TYR A 321 3.23 -14.19 23.58
N ASN A 322 2.76 -14.94 22.57
CA ASN A 322 1.34 -15.30 22.43
C ASN A 322 1.08 -16.80 22.35
N GLY A 323 2.03 -17.62 22.78
CA GLY A 323 1.88 -19.09 22.84
C GLY A 323 1.05 -19.60 24.01
N GLN A 324 1.07 -18.90 25.15
CA GLN A 324 0.35 -19.33 26.34
C GLN A 324 -1.12 -18.85 26.29
N LEU A 325 -2.06 -19.79 26.27
CA LEU A 325 -3.50 -19.49 26.30
C LEU A 325 -4.17 -20.25 27.43
N ALA A 326 -4.85 -19.53 28.33
CA ALA A 326 -5.73 -20.13 29.34
C ALA A 326 -6.89 -20.89 28.68
N PRO A 327 -7.60 -21.78 29.40
CA PRO A 327 -8.82 -22.41 28.88
C PRO A 327 -9.79 -21.38 28.32
N ASN A 328 -10.32 -21.62 27.11
CA ASN A 328 -11.21 -20.72 26.36
C ASN A 328 -10.61 -19.39 25.88
N ALA A 329 -9.34 -19.08 26.16
CA ALA A 329 -8.68 -17.89 25.66
C ALA A 329 -8.33 -18.02 24.16
N SER A 330 -8.21 -16.87 23.50
CA SER A 330 -7.87 -16.79 22.08
C SER A 330 -6.72 -15.81 21.82
N THR A 331 -6.01 -16.03 20.72
CA THR A 331 -5.08 -15.08 20.10
C THR A 331 -5.33 -15.06 18.59
N ALA A 332 -4.84 -14.03 17.90
CA ALA A 332 -4.88 -13.98 16.45
C ALA A 332 -3.49 -13.70 15.86
N PHE A 333 -3.26 -14.22 14.67
CA PHE A 333 -2.17 -13.80 13.80
C PHE A 333 -2.73 -13.45 12.43
N GLY A 334 -2.08 -12.53 11.74
CA GLY A 334 -2.48 -12.15 10.39
C GLY A 334 -1.30 -12.15 9.43
N PHE A 335 -1.61 -12.09 8.15
CA PHE A 335 -0.63 -12.14 7.08
C PHE A 335 -1.16 -11.49 5.81
N ASN A 336 -0.23 -11.03 4.97
CA ASN A 336 -0.53 -10.69 3.59
C ASN A 336 -0.26 -11.93 2.72
N ALA A 337 -1.05 -12.10 1.67
CA ALA A 337 -0.96 -13.22 0.75
C ALA A 337 -1.10 -12.77 -0.71
N THR A 338 -0.43 -13.49 -1.61
CA THR A 338 -0.64 -13.44 -3.05
C THR A 338 -1.79 -14.38 -3.45
N GLY A 339 -2.46 -14.06 -4.55
CA GLY A 339 -3.62 -14.77 -5.09
C GLY A 339 -4.95 -14.04 -4.84
N SER A 340 -6.02 -14.65 -5.32
CA SER A 340 -7.38 -14.22 -4.99
C SER A 340 -7.77 -14.75 -3.60
N VAL A 341 -8.68 -14.05 -2.91
CA VAL A 341 -9.30 -14.59 -1.68
C VAL A 341 -9.91 -15.95 -2.01
N PRO A 342 -9.55 -17.04 -1.30
CA PRO A 342 -10.16 -18.34 -1.49
C PRO A 342 -11.69 -18.28 -1.37
N ALA A 343 -12.41 -18.81 -2.36
CA ALA A 343 -13.87 -18.86 -2.35
C ALA A 343 -14.41 -19.72 -1.19
N THR A 344 -13.63 -20.72 -0.78
CA THR A 344 -13.87 -21.54 0.40
C THR A 344 -12.67 -21.39 1.33
N ALA A 345 -12.94 -21.15 2.63
CA ALA A 345 -11.88 -21.10 3.63
C ALA A 345 -11.08 -22.41 3.65
N PRO A 346 -9.74 -22.36 3.73
CA PRO A 346 -8.94 -23.57 3.85
C PRO A 346 -9.27 -24.31 5.15
N THR A 347 -9.16 -25.63 5.14
CA THR A 347 -9.32 -26.43 6.36
C THR A 347 -8.07 -26.28 7.23
N LEU A 348 -8.23 -25.65 8.40
CA LEU A 348 -7.15 -25.47 9.36
C LEU A 348 -7.13 -26.61 10.38
N THR A 349 -5.92 -27.05 10.72
CA THR A 349 -5.66 -27.87 11.91
C THR A 349 -4.88 -27.05 12.92
N CYS A 350 -5.16 -27.26 14.20
CA CYS A 350 -4.42 -26.63 15.30
C CYS A 350 -3.95 -27.72 16.28
N THR A 351 -2.69 -27.66 16.68
CA THR A 351 -2.12 -28.55 17.70
C THR A 351 -1.34 -27.75 18.74
N SER A 352 -1.56 -28.05 20.02
CA SER A 352 -0.70 -27.66 21.14
C SER A 352 0.39 -28.72 21.38
N PRO A 353 1.60 -28.33 21.83
CA PRO A 353 2.58 -29.25 22.44
C PRO A 353 2.03 -29.98 23.67
#